data_AF-A0A7Y4A280-F1
#
_entry.id   AF-A0A7Y4A280-F1
#
_cell.length_a   1.000
_cell.length_b   1.000
_cell.length_c   1.000
_cell.angle_alpha   90.00
_cell.angle_beta   90.00
_cell.angle_gamma   90.00
#
_symmetry.space_group_name_H-M   'P 1'
#
loop_
_entity.id
_entity.type
_entity.pdbx_description
1 polymer ?
#
loop_
_entity_poly.entity_id
_entity_poly.type
_entity_poly.pdbx_seq_one_letter_code
_entity_poly.pdbx_strand_id
1 'polypeptide(L)'
;MGFIVTGICKKSYPQSSNPKPFFELIIQRGIETVNADKYHKEGIGFDTEIPYGKTAINVSPELYEKLFKTGAFVPNAEYEFDLGHDPKDVYNQWVVALRPVDPEIKKHYESSLKVQG
;
A
#
# COMPACT_ATOMS: atom_id res chain seq x y z
N MET A 1 7.79 -7.01 -11.48
CA MET A 1 8.33 -7.49 -10.18
C MET A 1 7.29 -7.16 -9.15
N GLY A 2 6.71 -8.18 -8.50
CA GLY A 2 5.67 -7.99 -7.50
C GLY A 2 6.23 -7.77 -6.11
N PHE A 3 5.36 -7.32 -5.22
CA PHE A 3 5.62 -7.13 -3.80
C PHE A 3 4.56 -7.89 -3.01
N ILE A 4 4.95 -8.49 -1.89
CA ILE A 4 3.99 -9.05 -0.95
C ILE A 4 3.29 -7.89 -0.25
N VAL A 5 2.01 -7.69 -0.59
CA VAL A 5 1.18 -6.65 0.01
C VAL A 5 0.42 -7.25 1.18
N THR A 6 0.74 -6.81 2.38
CA THR A 6 0.14 -7.34 3.62
C THR A 6 -1.14 -6.61 3.98
N GLY A 7 -1.31 -5.36 3.51
CA GLY A 7 -2.53 -4.60 3.77
C GLY A 7 -2.63 -3.29 3.00
N ILE A 8 -3.83 -2.71 3.06
CA ILE A 8 -4.12 -1.34 2.64
C ILE A 8 -4.90 -0.68 3.77
N CYS A 9 -4.51 0.53 4.18
CA CYS A 9 -5.10 1.18 5.34
C CYS A 9 -5.48 2.64 5.06
N LYS A 10 -6.56 3.08 5.70
CA LYS A 10 -6.98 4.47 5.79
C LYS A 10 -6.55 4.99 7.16
N LYS A 11 -5.71 6.01 7.18
CA LYS A 11 -5.22 6.67 8.38
C LYS A 11 -5.67 8.12 8.38
N SER A 12 -5.83 8.69 9.57
CA SER A 12 -6.03 10.12 9.74
C SER A 12 -5.47 10.55 11.08
N TYR A 13 -5.05 11.80 11.17
CA TYR A 13 -4.66 12.43 12.43
C TYR A 13 -5.73 13.45 12.80
N PRO A 14 -6.82 13.03 13.47
CA PRO A 14 -8.00 13.87 13.67
C PRO A 14 -7.74 15.12 14.51
N GLN A 15 -6.69 15.09 15.35
CA GLN A 15 -6.27 16.22 16.19
C GLN A 15 -5.17 17.08 15.54
N SER A 16 -4.72 16.77 14.31
CA SER A 16 -3.68 17.54 13.62
C SER A 16 -4.24 18.74 12.85
N SER A 17 -3.35 19.62 12.40
CA SER A 17 -3.68 20.75 11.52
C SER A 17 -4.25 20.33 10.16
N ASN A 18 -4.13 19.06 9.76
CA ASN A 18 -4.73 18.51 8.56
C ASN A 18 -5.41 17.16 8.85
N PRO A 19 -6.69 17.15 9.28
CA PRO A 19 -7.40 15.93 9.68
C PRO A 19 -7.82 15.05 8.50
N LYS A 20 -7.43 15.40 7.27
CA LYS A 20 -7.80 14.64 6.07
C LYS A 20 -7.23 13.22 6.13
N PRO A 21 -8.03 12.20 5.76
CA PRO A 21 -7.52 10.85 5.69
C PRO A 21 -6.51 10.73 4.55
N PHE A 22 -5.51 9.88 4.77
CA PHE A 22 -4.55 9.42 3.78
C PHE A 22 -4.55 7.89 3.76
N PHE A 23 -4.11 7.32 2.65
CA PHE A 23 -4.22 5.88 2.41
C PHE A 23 -2.85 5.33 2.09
N GLU A 24 -2.49 4.22 2.71
CA GLU A 24 -1.15 3.65 2.57
C GLU A 24 -1.21 2.16 2.23
N LEU A 25 -0.28 1.76 1.37
CA LEU A 25 0.00 0.36 1.04
C LEU A 25 1.03 -0.19 2.01
N ILE A 26 0.68 -1.29 2.68
CA ILE A 26 1.56 -2.00 3.59
C ILE A 26 2.15 -3.17 2.80
N ILE A 27 3.47 -3.13 2.62
CA ILE A 27 4.21 -4.18 1.92
C ILE A 27 5.23 -4.80 2.86
N GLN A 28 5.48 -6.08 2.67
CA GLN A 28 6.55 -6.79 3.34
C GLN A 28 7.90 -6.35 2.74
N ARG A 29 8.86 -6.02 3.61
CA ARG A 29 10.21 -5.60 3.24
C ARG A 29 11.23 -6.38 4.05
N GLY A 30 12.41 -6.58 3.49
CA GLY A 30 13.51 -7.19 4.23
C GLY A 30 13.93 -6.29 5.39
N ILE A 31 14.28 -6.88 6.53
CA ILE A 31 14.85 -6.11 7.64
C ILE A 31 16.24 -5.61 7.20
N GLU A 32 16.40 -4.30 7.17
CA GLU A 32 17.68 -3.65 6.84
C GLU A 32 18.49 -3.37 8.10
N THR A 33 19.81 -3.54 8.01
CA THR A 33 20.73 -3.04 9.04
C THR A 33 20.91 -1.53 8.84
N VAL A 34 20.51 -0.74 9.84
CA VAL A 34 20.69 0.72 9.86
C VAL A 34 21.58 1.08 11.03
N ASN A 35 22.62 1.85 10.77
CA ASN A 35 23.52 2.38 11.79
C ASN A 35 23.69 3.89 11.53
N ALA A 36 22.84 4.69 12.17
CA ALA A 36 22.83 6.14 12.08
C ALA A 36 22.92 6.75 13.50
N ASP A 37 23.41 7.99 13.59
CA ASP A 37 23.68 8.69 14.87
C ASP A 37 22.55 8.59 15.91
N LYS A 38 21.29 8.61 15.46
CA LYS A 38 20.10 8.60 16.32
C LYS A 38 19.20 7.38 16.12
N TYR A 39 19.61 6.42 15.30
CA TYR A 39 18.78 5.26 14.96
C TYR A 39 19.64 4.05 14.58
N HIS A 40 19.46 2.96 15.30
CA HIS A 40 20.12 1.68 15.02
C HIS A 40 19.04 0.61 14.86
N LYS A 41 19.18 -0.23 13.84
CA LYS A 41 18.29 -1.36 13.57
C LYS A 41 19.12 -2.50 12.99
N GLU A 42 18.86 -3.72 13.48
CA GLU A 42 19.40 -4.95 12.93
C GLU A 42 18.36 -6.08 13.10
N GLY A 43 18.43 -7.09 12.25
CA GLY A 43 17.55 -8.25 12.34
C GLY A 43 17.62 -9.13 11.09
N ILE A 44 16.83 -10.20 11.09
CA ILE A 44 16.79 -11.22 10.03
C ILE A 44 15.34 -11.46 9.64
N GLY A 45 15.06 -11.59 8.35
CA GLY A 45 13.72 -11.85 7.83
C GLY A 45 13.07 -10.59 7.27
N PHE A 46 11.79 -10.42 7.57
CA PHE A 46 10.97 -9.36 6.98
C PHE A 46 10.12 -8.63 8.02
N ASP A 47 9.81 -7.36 7.74
CA ASP A 47 8.86 -6.55 8.48
C ASP A 47 7.94 -5.77 7.51
N THR A 48 7.14 -4.87 8.06
CA THR A 48 6.29 -3.95 7.28
C THR A 48 6.64 -2.48 7.55
N GLU A 49 7.76 -2.25 8.24
CA GLU A 49 8.19 -0.90 8.60
C GLU A 49 8.59 -0.13 7.34
N ILE A 50 8.36 1.17 7.38
CA ILE A 50 8.88 2.05 6.33
C ILE A 50 10.40 2.13 6.55
N PRO A 51 11.23 1.84 5.53
CA PRO A 51 12.67 1.88 5.69
C PRO A 51 13.14 3.25 6.16
N TYR A 52 14.26 3.26 6.90
CA TYR A 52 14.79 4.50 7.46
C TYR A 52 15.06 5.54 6.36
N GLY A 53 14.53 6.77 6.55
CA GLY A 53 14.66 7.86 5.57
C GLY A 53 13.79 7.71 4.32
N LYS A 54 12.88 6.73 4.27
CA LYS A 54 11.87 6.60 3.20
C LYS A 54 10.49 7.05 3.70
N THR A 55 9.60 7.29 2.75
CA THR A 55 8.19 7.62 3.01
C THR A 55 7.29 6.41 2.79
N ALA A 56 6.10 6.46 3.36
CA ALA A 56 5.07 5.47 3.08
C ALA A 56 4.70 5.46 1.59
N ILE A 57 4.16 4.33 1.12
CA ILE A 57 3.61 4.21 -0.23
C ILE A 57 2.15 4.64 -0.15
N ASN A 58 1.85 5.84 -0.66
CA ASN A 58 0.50 6.35 -0.70
C ASN A 58 -0.36 5.58 -1.72
N VAL A 59 -1.65 5.50 -1.44
CA VAL A 59 -2.67 4.91 -2.32
C VAL A 59 -3.72 5.96 -2.64
N SER A 60 -4.23 5.94 -3.88
CA SER A 60 -5.31 6.83 -4.26
C SER A 60 -6.58 6.52 -3.44
N PRO A 61 -7.37 7.54 -3.04
CA PRO A 61 -8.64 7.33 -2.35
C PRO A 61 -9.59 6.42 -3.13
N GLU A 62 -9.63 6.57 -4.45
CA GLU A 62 -10.51 5.81 -5.35
C GLU A 62 -10.17 4.32 -5.34
N LEU A 63 -8.89 3.97 -5.40
CA LEU A 63 -8.45 2.59 -5.33
C LEU A 63 -8.78 1.98 -3.97
N TYR A 64 -8.49 2.68 -2.87
CA TYR A 64 -8.81 2.19 -1.52
C TYR A 64 -10.30 1.89 -1.38
N GLU A 65 -11.16 2.86 -1.70
CA GLU A 65 -12.60 2.72 -1.54
C GLU A 65 -13.15 1.60 -2.43
N LYS A 66 -12.63 1.44 -3.65
CA LYS A 66 -13.01 0.34 -4.56
C LYS A 66 -12.66 -1.02 -3.95
N LEU A 67 -11.44 -1.21 -3.47
CA LEU A 67 -10.99 -2.48 -2.88
C LEU A 67 -11.73 -2.80 -1.58
N PHE A 68 -11.92 -1.79 -0.73
CA PHE A 68 -12.60 -1.94 0.54
C PHE A 68 -14.07 -2.34 0.37
N LYS A 69 -14.79 -1.71 -0.56
CA LYS A 69 -16.22 -2.00 -0.82
C LYS A 69 -16.45 -3.34 -1.50
N THR A 70 -15.54 -3.77 -2.36
CA THR A 70 -15.71 -4.99 -3.17
C THR A 70 -15.17 -6.24 -2.49
N GLY A 71 -14.29 -6.10 -1.49
CA GLY A 71 -13.57 -7.24 -0.91
C GLY A 71 -12.60 -7.90 -1.90
N ALA A 72 -12.20 -7.19 -2.97
CA ALA A 72 -11.32 -7.71 -4.00
C ALA A 72 -9.86 -7.89 -3.50
N PHE A 73 -9.46 -7.14 -2.47
CA PHE A 73 -8.12 -7.23 -1.91
C PHE A 73 -7.93 -8.48 -1.05
N VAL A 74 -6.91 -9.28 -1.38
CA VAL A 74 -6.46 -10.42 -0.58
C VAL A 74 -5.11 -10.06 0.07
N PRO A 75 -4.99 -10.08 1.41
CA PRO A 75 -3.75 -9.76 2.11
C PRO A 75 -2.70 -10.87 1.95
N ASN A 76 -1.43 -10.53 2.18
CA ASN A 76 -0.26 -11.42 2.12
C ASN A 76 -0.08 -12.11 0.76
N ALA A 77 -0.55 -11.46 -0.29
CA ALA A 77 -0.41 -11.92 -1.67
C ALA A 77 0.56 -11.02 -2.44
N GLU A 78 1.11 -11.56 -3.52
CA GLU A 78 2.00 -10.80 -4.39
C GLU A 78 1.19 -9.95 -5.38
N TYR A 79 1.49 -8.66 -5.42
CA TYR A 79 0.91 -7.71 -6.36
C TYR A 79 1.99 -6.90 -7.07
N GLU A 80 1.74 -6.62 -8.34
CA GLU A 80 2.33 -5.46 -9.01
C GLU A 80 1.42 -4.25 -8.82
N PHE A 81 1.95 -3.05 -8.92
CA PHE A 81 1.17 -1.83 -8.79
C PHE A 81 1.53 -0.78 -9.83
N ASP A 82 0.53 -0.03 -10.27
CA ASP A 82 0.71 1.11 -11.15
C ASP A 82 0.73 2.39 -10.32
N LEU A 83 1.62 3.29 -10.72
CA LEU A 83 1.77 4.61 -10.12
C LEU A 83 1.03 5.65 -10.96
N GLY A 84 0.36 6.57 -10.28
CA GLY A 84 -0.21 7.77 -10.85
C GLY A 84 0.07 8.96 -9.95
N HIS A 85 -0.50 10.11 -10.28
CA HIS A 85 -0.31 11.34 -9.51
C HIS A 85 -1.63 11.82 -8.92
N ASP A 86 -1.55 12.55 -7.81
CA ASP A 86 -2.69 13.28 -7.27
C ASP A 86 -3.14 14.35 -8.27
N PRO A 87 -4.40 14.34 -8.72
CA PRO A 87 -4.91 15.38 -9.61
C PRO A 87 -4.80 16.81 -9.04
N LYS A 88 -4.68 16.94 -7.71
CA LYS A 88 -4.53 18.21 -7.00
C LYS A 88 -3.08 18.59 -6.74
N ASP A 89 -2.16 17.63 -6.82
CA ASP A 89 -0.72 17.83 -6.66
C ASP A 89 0.06 16.83 -7.52
N VAL A 90 0.47 17.27 -8.70
CA VAL A 90 1.19 16.43 -9.67
C VAL A 90 2.55 15.95 -9.18
N TYR A 91 3.10 16.52 -8.11
CA TYR A 91 4.34 16.04 -7.48
C TYR A 91 4.09 14.93 -6.47
N ASN A 92 2.84 14.74 -6.04
CA ASN A 92 2.44 13.68 -5.14
C ASN A 92 2.07 12.42 -5.95
N GLN A 93 2.96 11.43 -5.95
CA GLN A 93 2.73 10.15 -6.60
C GLN A 93 2.11 9.14 -5.64
N TRP A 94 1.14 8.37 -6.12
CA TRP A 94 0.48 7.31 -5.35
C TRP A 94 0.16 6.09 -6.21
N VAL A 95 -0.20 4.98 -5.55
CA VAL A 95 -0.68 3.77 -6.22
C VAL A 95 -2.11 3.96 -6.69
N VAL A 96 -2.36 3.71 -7.98
CA VAL A 96 -3.69 3.84 -8.60
C VAL A 96 -4.31 2.50 -9.01
N ALA A 97 -3.49 1.45 -9.13
CA ALA A 97 -3.98 0.10 -9.37
C ALA A 97 -3.09 -0.95 -8.67
N LEU A 98 -3.72 -2.03 -8.23
CA LEU A 98 -3.05 -3.26 -7.80
C LEU A 98 -3.40 -4.37 -8.79
N ARG A 99 -2.40 -5.17 -9.16
CA ARG A 99 -2.54 -6.31 -10.06
C ARG A 99 -2.02 -7.54 -9.32
N PRO A 100 -2.89 -8.45 -8.85
CA PRO A 100 -2.42 -9.68 -8.24
C PRO A 100 -1.54 -10.43 -9.24
N VAL A 101 -0.50 -11.11 -8.76
CA VAL A 101 0.38 -11.93 -9.61
C VAL A 101 -0.17 -13.36 -9.73
N ASP A 102 -0.64 -13.91 -8.61
CA ASP A 102 -1.19 -15.25 -8.50
C ASP A 102 -2.49 -15.42 -9.34
N PRO A 103 -2.63 -16.49 -10.14
CA PRO A 103 -3.81 -16.71 -10.99
C PRO A 103 -5.14 -16.86 -10.24
N GLU A 104 -5.15 -17.51 -9.08
CA GLU A 104 -6.37 -17.70 -8.30
C GLU A 104 -6.82 -16.37 -7.70
N ILE A 105 -5.87 -15.59 -7.20
CA ILE A 105 -6.14 -14.25 -6.66
C ILE A 105 -6.57 -13.29 -7.78
N LYS A 106 -5.99 -13.36 -8.98
CA LYS A 106 -6.48 -12.61 -10.16
C LYS A 106 -7.95 -12.92 -10.43
N LYS A 107 -8.33 -14.19 -10.43
CA LYS A 107 -9.71 -14.60 -10.66
C LYS A 107 -10.66 -14.07 -9.58
N HIS A 108 -10.29 -14.16 -8.30
CA HIS A 108 -11.04 -13.56 -7.19
C HIS A 108 -11.19 -12.05 -7.36
N TYR A 109 -10.07 -11.36 -7.58
CA TYR A 109 -9.99 -9.92 -7.75
C TYR A 109 -10.93 -9.45 -8.87
N GLU A 110 -10.84 -10.05 -10.06
CA GLU A 110 -11.71 -9.72 -11.19
C GLU A 110 -13.19 -10.00 -10.91
N SER A 111 -13.50 -11.09 -10.20
CA SER A 111 -14.87 -11.45 -9.87
C SER A 111 -15.48 -10.47 -8.87
N SER A 112 -14.77 -10.17 -7.78
CA SER A 112 -15.18 -9.19 -6.75
C SER A 112 -15.40 -7.79 -7.33
N LEU A 113 -14.59 -7.38 -8.32
CA LEU A 113 -14.76 -6.09 -8.97
C LEU A 113 -15.99 -6.00 -9.89
N LYS A 114 -16.49 -7.13 -10.42
CA LYS A 114 -17.66 -7.17 -11.32
C LYS A 114 -19.00 -7.18 -10.58
N VAL A 115 -19.02 -7.62 -9.32
CA VAL A 115 -20.26 -7.81 -8.52
C VAL A 115 -20.97 -6.48 -8.17
N GLN A 116 -20.36 -5.32 -8.42
CA GLN A 116 -20.98 -4.00 -8.22
C GLN A 116 -21.25 -3.22 -9.53
N GLY A 117 -21.31 -3.91 -10.66
CA GLY A 117 -21.75 -3.37 -11.96
C GLY A 117 -23.22 -3.60 -12.23
#